data_AF-A0A2N5A5U1-F1
#
_entry.id   AF-A0A2N5A5U1-F1
#
_cell.length_a   1.000
_cell.length_b   1.000
_cell.length_c   1.000
_cell.angle_alpha   90.00
_cell.angle_beta   90.00
_cell.angle_gamma   90.00
#
_symmetry.space_group_name_H-M   'P 1'
#
loop_
_entity.id
_entity.type
_entity.pdbx_description
1 polymer ?
#
loop_
_entity_poly.entity_id
_entity_poly.type
_entity_poly.pdbx_seq_one_letter_code
_entity_poly.pdbx_strand_id
1 'polypeptide(L)' 'MVEVEEIKKKYPGADAWQMGDSPELANELADLIKKGIKTASCGSFASYQQEESAPRIGSYHIILD' A
#
# COMPACT_ATOMS: atom_id res chain seq x y z
N MET A 1 1.21 -6.94 -16.97
CA MET A 1 1.61 -6.57 -15.59
C MET A 1 2.63 -5.46 -15.69
N VAL A 2 2.56 -4.47 -14.81
CA VAL A 2 3.57 -3.40 -14.73
C VAL A 2 4.49 -3.77 -13.58
N GLU A 3 5.79 -3.67 -13.80
CA GLU A 3 6.78 -3.95 -12.76
C GLU A 3 6.82 -2.82 -11.74
N VAL A 4 7.00 -3.15 -10.45
CA VAL A 4 7.08 -2.15 -9.36
C VAL A 4 8.17 -1.10 -9.64
N GLU A 5 9.30 -1.52 -10.23
CA GLU A 5 10.41 -0.62 -10.58
C GLU A 5 10.04 0.41 -11.66
N GLU A 6 9.07 0.11 -12.53
CA GLU A 6 8.55 1.08 -13.48
C GLU A 6 7.67 2.12 -12.78
N ILE A 7 6.85 1.69 -11.82
CA ILE A 7 5.99 2.58 -11.04
C ILE A 7 6.82 3.49 -10.12
N LYS A 8 7.89 2.97 -9.51
CA LYS A 8 8.82 3.75 -8.69
C LYS A 8 9.51 4.89 -9.46
N LYS A 9 9.70 4.76 -10.78
CA LYS A 9 10.21 5.89 -11.59
C LYS A 9 9.24 7.07 -11.60
N LYS A 10 7.93 6.80 -11.52
CA LYS A 10 6.88 7.82 -11.45
C LYS A 10 6.68 8.34 -10.02
N TYR A 11 6.83 7.47 -9.03
CA TYR A 11 6.68 7.79 -7.60
C TYR A 11 7.98 7.46 -6.83
N PRO A 12 9.03 8.27 -6.98
CA PRO A 12 10.29 8.03 -6.30
C PRO A 12 10.09 8.10 -4.78
N GLY A 13 10.61 7.09 -4.05
CA GLY A 13 10.47 6.99 -2.60
C GLY A 13 9.14 6.41 -2.12
N ALA A 14 8.25 5.97 -3.01
CA ALA A 14 7.04 5.26 -2.61
C ALA A 14 7.36 3.80 -2.24
N ASP A 15 6.94 3.41 -1.04
CA ASP A 15 7.02 2.02 -0.60
C ASP A 15 5.98 1.15 -1.31
N ALA A 16 6.32 -0.12 -1.50
CA ALA A 16 5.46 -1.11 -2.14
C ALA A 16 5.09 -2.21 -1.14
N TRP A 17 3.79 -2.44 -0.96
CA TRP A 17 3.26 -3.40 0.02
C TRP A 17 1.88 -3.90 -0.36
N GLN A 18 1.52 -5.07 0.16
CA GLN A 18 0.17 -5.62 0.06
C GLN A 18 -0.70 -5.16 1.23
N MET A 19 -2.02 -5.27 1.06
CA MET A 19 -2.98 -5.10 2.15
C MET A 19 -3.40 -6.47 2.69
N GLY A 20 -3.58 -6.59 4.00
CA GLY A 20 -3.94 -7.87 4.62
C GLY A 20 -2.74 -8.81 4.82
N ASP A 21 -3.03 -9.99 5.33
CA ASP A 21 -2.06 -10.98 5.81
C ASP A 21 -1.99 -12.25 4.97
N SER A 22 -2.81 -12.37 3.93
CA SER A 22 -2.77 -13.46 2.95
C SER A 22 -2.84 -12.96 1.50
N PRO A 23 -2.36 -13.75 0.52
CA PRO A 23 -2.45 -13.41 -0.89
C PRO A 23 -3.90 -13.23 -1.37
N GLU A 24 -4.84 -14.04 -0.88
CA GLU A 24 -6.25 -13.95 -1.25
C GLU A 24 -6.87 -12.64 -0.77
N LEU A 25 -6.56 -12.26 0.48
CA LEU A 25 -7.03 -11.01 1.06
C LEU A 25 -6.37 -9.79 0.39
N ALA A 26 -5.09 -9.88 0.02
CA ALA A 26 -4.40 -8.84 -0.73
C ALA A 26 -5.10 -8.54 -2.07
N ASN A 27 -5.43 -9.58 -2.83
CA ASN A 27 -6.16 -9.46 -4.09
C ASN A 27 -7.53 -8.80 -3.89
N GLU A 28 -8.32 -9.27 -2.92
CA GLU A 28 -9.64 -8.72 -2.65
C GLU A 28 -9.58 -7.23 -2.26
N LEU A 29 -8.67 -6.88 -1.36
CA LEU A 29 -8.52 -5.50 -0.88
C LEU A 29 -7.97 -4.57 -1.97
N ALA A 30 -7.01 -5.03 -2.78
CA ALA A 30 -6.50 -4.26 -3.90
C ALA A 30 -7.59 -3.99 -4.95
N ASP A 31 -8.47 -4.96 -5.21
CA ASP A 31 -9.62 -4.77 -6.10
C ASP A 31 -10.60 -3.71 -5.58
N LEU A 32 -10.87 -3.68 -4.27
CA LEU A 32 -11.69 -2.63 -3.66
C LEU A 32 -11.05 -1.24 -3.73
N ILE A 33 -9.71 -1.16 -3.62
CA ILE A 33 -8.95 0.09 -3.77
C ILE A 33 -8.98 0.56 -5.23
N LYS A 34 -8.71 -0.33 -6.20
CA LYS A 34 -8.78 -0.03 -7.65
C LYS A 34 -10.16 0.48 -8.06
N LYS A 35 -11.24 -0.05 -7.46
CA LYS A 35 -12.62 0.39 -7.68
C LYS A 35 -12.99 1.70 -6.95
N GLY A 36 -12.10 2.23 -6.11
CA GLY A 36 -12.35 3.43 -5.30
C GLY A 36 -13.35 3.23 -4.15
N ILE A 37 -13.66 1.97 -3.79
CA ILE A 37 -14.59 1.63 -2.72
C ILE A 37 -13.88 1.69 -1.37
N LYS A 38 -12.67 1.10 -1.28
CA LYS A 38 -11.81 1.18 -0.09
C LYS A 38 -10.89 2.38 -0.23
N THR A 39 -11.20 3.45 0.50
CA THR A 39 -10.43 4.71 0.50
C THR A 39 -9.67 4.96 1.81
N ALA A 40 -9.74 4.03 2.77
CA ALA A 40 -9.07 4.13 4.06
C ALA A 40 -8.54 2.76 4.54
N SER A 41 -7.54 2.80 5.42
CA SER A 41 -7.01 1.65 6.14
C SER A 41 -6.62 2.04 7.57
N CYS A 42 -6.41 1.05 8.44
CA CYS A 42 -5.95 1.24 9.81
C CYS A 42 -4.96 0.13 10.18
N GLY A 43 -4.14 0.39 11.19
CA GLY A 43 -3.17 -0.56 11.70
C GLY A 43 -2.85 -0.31 13.17
N SER A 44 -1.96 -1.14 13.73
CA SER A 44 -1.48 -0.97 15.10
C SER A 44 -0.72 0.35 15.25
N PHE A 45 -1.15 1.19 16.20
CA PHE A 45 -0.47 2.44 16.50
C PHE A 45 0.95 2.22 17.04
N ALA A 46 1.15 1.18 17.85
CA ALA A 46 2.47 0.83 18.36
C ALA A 46 3.43 0.39 17.24
N SER A 47 2.90 -0.29 16.21
CA SER A 47 3.69 -0.68 15.04
C SER A 47 4.03 0.54 14.19
N TYR A 48 3.05 1.42 13.94
CA TYR A 48 3.26 2.69 13.23
C TYR A 48 4.36 3.55 13.85
N GLN A 49 4.44 3.62 15.19
CA GLN A 49 5.50 4.38 15.88
C GLN A 49 6.91 3.81 15.70
N GLN A 50 7.03 2.52 15.39
CA GLN A 50 8.30 1.83 15.20
C GLN A 50 8.70 1.71 13.72
N GLU A 51 7.79 2.05 12.81
CA GLU A 51 8.00 1.93 11.37
C GLU A 51 8.90 3.07 10.88
N GLU A 52 10.03 2.71 10.25
CA GLU A 52 10.99 3.69 9.75
C GLU A 52 10.38 4.59 8.66
N SER A 53 9.56 3.99 7.78
CA SER A 53 8.83 4.66 6.71
C SER A 53 7.31 4.67 6.97
N ALA A 54 6.92 5.07 8.18
CA ALA A 54 5.51 5.18 8.55
C ALA A 54 4.75 6.10 7.56
N PRO A 55 3.52 5.73 7.13
CA PRO A 55 2.71 6.55 6.21
C PRO A 55 2.48 7.97 6.73
N ARG A 56 2.58 8.98 5.85
CA ARG A 56 2.40 10.39 6.21
C ARG A 56 1.40 11.07 5.29
N ILE A 57 0.86 12.19 5.74
CA ILE A 57 -0.01 13.00 4.87
C ILE A 57 0.78 13.40 3.62
N GLY A 58 0.26 13.03 2.45
CA GLY A 58 0.89 13.30 1.15
C GLY A 58 1.89 12.23 0.67
N SER A 59 2.13 11.17 1.44
CA SER A 59 2.93 10.04 0.94
C SER A 59 2.16 9.23 -0.11
N TYR A 60 2.91 8.63 -1.03
CA TYR A 60 2.39 7.68 -2.00
C TYR A 60 2.87 6.29 -1.63
N HIS A 61 2.00 5.30 -1.82
CA HIS A 61 2.30 3.89 -1.62
C HIS A 61 1.82 3.10 -2.83
N ILE A 62 2.61 2.11 -3.24
CA ILE A 62 2.28 1.19 -4.34
C ILE A 62 1.62 -0.03 -3.71
N ILE A 63 0.37 -0.31 -4.10
CA ILE A 63 -0.38 -1.47 -3.59
C ILE A 63 -0.10 -2.68 -4.47
N LEU A 64 0.31 -3.79 -3.84
CA LEU A 64 0.49 -5.10 -4.46
C LEU A 64 -0.80 -5.93 -4.35
N ASP A 65 -1.11 -6.69 -5.39
CA ASP A 65 -2.17 -7.71 -5.44
C ASP A 65 -1.61 -9.13 -5.58
#